data_AF-A0A7S2IUJ4-F1
#
_entry.id   AF-A0A7S2IUJ4-F1
#
_cell.length_a   1.000
_cell.length_b   1.000
_cell.length_c   1.000
_cell.angle_alpha   90.00
_cell.angle_beta   90.00
_cell.angle_gamma   90.00
#
_symmetry.space_group_name_H-M   'P 1'
#
loop_
_entity.id
_entity.type
_entity.pdbx_description
1 polymer ?
#
loop_
_entity_poly.entity_id
_entity_poly.type
_entity_poly.pdbx_seq_one_letter_code
_entity_poly.pdbx_strand_id
1 'polypeptide(L)'
;RKIDAVETLGCVSVFCSDKTGTLTKGEMCVQDLVVPRVPGPAGIATEGLEVVVREPGKDRFPSEAAERLASIALCGILNNAADCKIEDGEERWTGSPTEVAIMRASTEVHGGNSAMKTTKTQPANEKIFEIP
;
A
#
# COMPACT_ATOMS: atom_id res chain seq x y z
N ARG A 1 -24.85 2.60 -29.86
CA ARG A 1 -25.37 1.68 -28.81
C ARG A 1 -26.68 1.09 -29.33
N LYS A 2 -26.84 -0.25 -29.32
CA LYS A 2 -28.06 -0.92 -29.79
C LYS A 2 -29.11 -0.91 -28.68
N ILE A 3 -30.33 -0.50 -29.00
CA ILE A 3 -31.47 -0.43 -28.09
C ILE A 3 -31.84 -1.83 -27.55
N ASP A 4 -31.62 -2.88 -28.35
CA ASP A 4 -31.91 -4.29 -28.03
C ASP A 4 -31.15 -4.82 -26.78
N ALA A 5 -29.99 -4.22 -26.46
CA ALA A 5 -29.21 -4.60 -25.28
C ALA A 5 -29.89 -4.19 -23.97
N VAL A 6 -30.77 -3.18 -24.01
CA VAL A 6 -31.47 -2.65 -22.82
C VAL A 6 -32.57 -3.59 -22.37
N GLU A 7 -33.34 -4.15 -23.31
CA GLU A 7 -34.36 -5.16 -23.02
C GLU A 7 -33.74 -6.46 -22.50
N THR A 8 -32.64 -6.90 -23.13
CA THR A 8 -31.90 -8.10 -22.72
C THR A 8 -31.38 -7.97 -21.29
N LEU A 9 -30.86 -6.81 -20.88
CA LEU A 9 -30.37 -6.59 -19.51
C LEU A 9 -31.48 -6.73 -18.45
N GLY A 10 -32.74 -6.44 -18.81
CA GLY A 10 -33.89 -6.54 -17.91
C GLY A 10 -34.32 -7.98 -17.59
N CYS A 11 -33.95 -8.96 -18.44
CA CYS A 11 -34.33 -10.36 -18.31
C CYS A 11 -33.17 -11.29 -17.90
N VAL A 12 -31.97 -10.75 -17.66
CA VAL A 12 -30.78 -11.54 -17.27
C VAL A 12 -30.87 -11.92 -15.78
N SER A 13 -30.68 -13.21 -15.49
CA SER A 13 -30.63 -13.75 -14.13
C SER A 13 -29.22 -14.15 -13.66
N VAL A 14 -28.23 -14.16 -14.55
CA VAL A 14 -26.84 -14.53 -14.25
C VAL A 14 -25.87 -13.55 -14.91
N PHE A 15 -24.98 -12.96 -14.12
CA PHE A 15 -23.90 -12.10 -14.60
C PHE A 15 -22.55 -12.81 -14.47
N CYS A 16 -21.89 -13.04 -15.60
CA CYS A 16 -20.50 -13.51 -15.63
C CYS A 16 -19.59 -12.28 -15.77
N SER A 17 -19.03 -11.79 -14.67
CA SER A 17 -18.07 -10.69 -14.67
C SER A 17 -16.65 -11.22 -14.48
N ASP A 18 -15.69 -10.58 -15.15
CA ASP A 18 -14.29 -10.74 -14.79
C ASP A 18 -13.98 -9.97 -13.50
N LYS A 19 -12.94 -10.37 -12.77
CA LYS A 19 -12.55 -9.74 -11.50
C LYS A 19 -11.69 -8.50 -11.76
N THR A 20 -10.55 -8.68 -12.43
CA THR A 20 -9.53 -7.64 -12.55
C THR A 20 -9.88 -6.69 -13.70
N GLY A 21 -9.94 -5.39 -13.43
CA GLY A 21 -10.31 -4.39 -14.44
C GLY A 21 -11.82 -4.25 -14.68
N THR A 22 -12.65 -5.09 -14.05
CA THR A 22 -14.12 -4.92 -14.03
C THR A 22 -14.65 -4.74 -12.61
N LEU A 23 -14.39 -5.70 -11.71
CA LEU A 23 -14.80 -5.59 -10.29
C LEU A 23 -13.77 -4.85 -9.44
N THR A 24 -12.48 -4.99 -9.77
CA THR A 24 -11.38 -4.30 -9.08
C THR A 24 -10.61 -3.40 -10.05
N LYS A 25 -9.94 -2.37 -9.51
CA LYS A 25 -9.08 -1.48 -10.30
C LYS A 25 -7.79 -2.14 -10.81
N GLY A 26 -7.52 -3.39 -10.41
CA GLY A 26 -6.22 -4.04 -10.67
C GLY A 26 -5.07 -3.47 -9.82
N GLU A 27 -5.39 -2.65 -8.83
CA GLU A 27 -4.42 -2.04 -7.92
C GLU A 27 -4.49 -2.75 -6.56
N MET A 28 -3.34 -3.19 -6.06
CA MET A 28 -3.23 -3.71 -4.70
C MET A 28 -3.13 -2.54 -3.72
N CYS A 29 -3.88 -2.60 -2.62
CA CYS A 29 -3.85 -1.59 -1.57
C CYS A 29 -3.81 -2.28 -0.20
N VAL A 30 -2.99 -1.76 0.71
CA VAL A 30 -2.98 -2.19 2.11
C VAL A 30 -4.17 -1.54 2.80
N GLN A 31 -5.06 -2.38 3.33
CA GLN A 31 -6.29 -1.92 3.99
C GLN A 31 -6.11 -1.80 5.51
N ASP A 32 -5.42 -2.78 6.11
CA ASP A 32 -5.31 -2.93 7.55
C ASP A 32 -3.85 -3.16 7.94
N LEU A 33 -3.44 -2.57 9.06
CA LEU A 33 -2.14 -2.80 9.69
C LEU A 33 -2.35 -3.41 11.07
N VAL A 34 -1.69 -4.53 11.34
CA VAL A 34 -1.74 -5.17 12.65
C VAL A 34 -0.45 -4.84 13.39
N VAL A 35 -0.58 -4.14 14.51
CA VAL A 35 0.56 -3.67 15.31
C VAL A 35 0.39 -3.99 16.79
N PRO A 36 1.47 -4.00 17.58
CA PRO A 36 1.37 -4.11 19.04
C PRO A 36 0.51 -2.99 19.62
N ARG A 37 -0.44 -3.31 20.50
CA ARG A 37 -1.25 -2.29 21.20
C ARG A 37 -0.38 -1.43 22.12
N VAL A 38 0.56 -2.08 22.82
CA VAL A 38 1.56 -1.44 23.67
C VAL A 38 2.94 -1.86 23.18
N PRO A 39 3.82 -0.92 22.79
CA PRO A 39 5.20 -1.24 22.46
C PRO A 39 5.89 -1.75 23.74
N GLY A 40 6.39 -2.98 23.72
CA GLY A 40 7.23 -3.47 24.81
C GLY A 40 8.69 -3.03 24.66
N PRO A 41 9.56 -3.44 25.59
CA PRO A 41 10.99 -3.17 25.52
C PRO A 41 11.54 -3.67 24.17
N ALA A 42 12.37 -2.85 23.50
CA ALA A 42 12.92 -3.12 22.17
C ALA A 42 11.88 -3.23 21.02
N GLY A 43 10.66 -2.72 21.20
CA GLY A 43 9.63 -2.73 20.15
C GLY A 43 8.90 -4.07 19.99
N ILE A 44 9.14 -5.01 20.90
CA ILE A 44 8.48 -6.32 20.90
C ILE A 44 7.17 -6.20 21.69
N ALA A 45 6.05 -6.62 21.10
CA ALA A 45 4.76 -6.65 21.80
C ALA A 45 4.86 -7.50 23.06
N THR A 46 4.54 -6.93 24.21
CA THR A 46 4.42 -7.69 25.46
C THR A 46 3.00 -8.17 25.67
N GLU A 47 1.99 -7.41 25.23
CA GLU A 47 0.57 -7.78 25.30
C GLU A 47 -0.25 -7.19 24.15
N GLY A 48 -1.09 -8.03 23.54
CA GLY A 48 -2.17 -7.63 22.62
C GLY A 48 -1.73 -7.10 21.25
N LEU A 49 -2.61 -7.30 20.27
CA LEU A 49 -2.51 -6.69 18.95
C LEU A 49 -3.65 -5.69 18.76
N GLU A 50 -3.41 -4.68 17.94
CA GLU A 50 -4.37 -3.69 17.49
C GLU A 50 -4.40 -3.71 15.96
N VAL A 51 -5.61 -3.63 15.39
CA VAL A 51 -5.81 -3.47 13.96
C VAL A 51 -6.08 -2.00 13.68
N VAL A 52 -5.18 -1.35 12.94
CA VAL A 52 -5.35 0.01 12.46
C VAL A 52 -5.82 -0.05 11.02
N VAL A 53 -7.01 0.48 10.77
CA VAL A 53 -7.65 0.52 9.44
C VAL A 53 -7.54 1.91 8.83
N ARG A 54 -7.65 2.01 7.50
CA ARG A 54 -7.75 3.31 6.80
C ARG A 54 -8.91 4.17 7.33
N GLU A 55 -8.75 5.49 7.33
CA GLU A 55 -9.81 6.42 7.72
C GLU A 55 -11.01 6.29 6.77
N PRO A 56 -12.27 6.17 7.27
CA PRO A 56 -13.44 6.07 6.41
C PRO A 56 -13.54 7.25 5.43
N GLY A 57 -13.68 6.94 4.13
CA GLY A 57 -13.78 7.94 3.07
C GLY A 57 -12.47 8.65 2.72
N LYS A 58 -11.34 8.24 3.31
CA LYS A 58 -10.02 8.77 2.97
C LYS A 58 -9.10 7.61 2.60
N ASP A 59 -8.27 7.83 1.59
CA ASP A 59 -7.25 6.85 1.20
C ASP A 59 -5.96 7.07 1.99
N ARG A 60 -6.06 7.00 3.34
CA ARG A 60 -4.90 7.09 4.24
C ARG A 60 -5.16 6.49 5.62
N PHE A 61 -4.10 6.16 6.33
CA PHE A 61 -4.15 5.76 7.74
C PHE A 61 -4.33 6.95 8.70
N PRO A 62 -4.90 6.75 9.91
CA PRO A 62 -5.07 7.80 10.91
C PRO A 62 -3.75 8.42 11.35
N SER A 63 -3.65 9.75 11.32
CA SER A 63 -2.44 10.48 11.71
C SER A 63 -2.06 10.28 13.17
N GLU A 64 -3.04 10.05 14.06
CA GLU A 64 -2.82 9.77 15.49
C GLU A 64 -2.15 8.41 15.74
N ALA A 65 -2.16 7.52 14.74
CA ALA A 65 -1.46 6.24 14.80
C ALA A 65 -0.06 6.31 14.18
N ALA A 66 0.33 7.42 13.53
CA ALA A 66 1.58 7.52 12.77
C ALA A 66 2.83 7.17 13.60
N GLU A 67 2.92 7.66 14.84
CA GLU A 67 4.05 7.34 15.73
C GLU A 67 4.13 5.84 16.06
N ARG A 68 2.98 5.19 16.32
CA ARG A 68 2.92 3.75 16.62
C ARG A 68 3.23 2.90 15.39
N LEU A 69 2.83 3.38 14.22
CA LEU A 69 3.05 2.71 12.94
C LEU A 69 4.43 3.02 12.34
N ALA A 70 5.21 3.94 12.92
CA ALA A 70 6.47 4.39 12.35
C ALA A 70 7.47 3.24 12.13
N SER A 71 7.58 2.30 13.09
CA SER A 71 8.50 1.16 12.97
C SER A 71 8.09 0.19 11.86
N ILE A 72 6.79 -0.16 11.76
CA ILE A 72 6.32 -1.07 10.71
C ILE A 72 6.40 -0.41 9.32
N ALA A 73 6.11 0.89 9.23
CA ALA A 73 6.31 1.65 8.00
C ALA A 73 7.79 1.72 7.61
N LEU A 74 8.69 1.93 8.58
CA LEU A 74 10.13 1.92 8.31
C LEU A 74 10.60 0.54 7.83
N CYS A 75 10.14 -0.56 8.45
CA CYS A 75 10.42 -1.91 7.96
C CYS A 75 9.90 -2.11 6.53
N GLY A 76 8.69 -1.63 6.22
CA GLY A 76 8.08 -1.69 4.89
C GLY A 76 8.82 -0.85 3.84
N ILE A 77 9.48 0.24 4.24
CA ILE A 77 10.31 1.08 3.37
C ILE A 77 11.67 0.43 3.10
N LEU A 78 12.30 -0.11 4.14
CA LEU A 78 13.67 -0.64 4.08
C LEU A 78 13.74 -2.05 3.49
N ASN A 79 12.74 -2.89 3.76
CA ASN A 79 12.67 -4.27 3.28
C ASN A 79 11.81 -4.40 2.01
N ASN A 80 11.96 -3.45 1.08
CA ASN A 80 11.12 -3.40 -0.10
C ASN A 80 11.88 -2.83 -1.31
N ALA A 81 11.83 -3.56 -2.42
CA ALA A 81 12.48 -3.19 -3.66
C ALA A 81 11.69 -2.18 -4.52
N ALA A 82 10.41 -1.96 -4.21
CA ALA A 82 9.59 -1.02 -4.99
C ALA A 82 10.10 0.41 -4.89
N ASP A 83 10.13 1.11 -6.02
CA ASP A 83 10.59 2.49 -6.11
C ASP A 83 9.49 3.40 -6.66
N CYS A 84 9.60 4.69 -6.37
CA CYS A 84 8.67 5.70 -6.86
C CYS A 84 9.45 6.86 -7.47
N LYS A 85 9.19 7.11 -8.74
CA LYS A 85 9.68 8.28 -9.46
C LYS A 85 8.55 9.27 -9.65
N ILE A 86 8.87 10.56 -9.60
CA ILE A 86 7.92 11.61 -9.96
C ILE A 86 8.28 12.02 -11.38
N GLU A 87 7.43 11.69 -12.34
CA GLU A 87 7.58 12.05 -13.75
C GLU A 87 6.36 12.89 -14.15
N ASP A 88 6.59 14.07 -14.73
CA ASP A 88 5.52 15.00 -15.15
C ASP A 88 4.50 15.40 -14.06
N GLY A 89 4.92 15.35 -12.78
CA GLY A 89 4.06 15.64 -11.63
C GLY A 89 3.21 14.46 -11.17
N GLU A 90 3.33 13.29 -11.83
CA GLU A 90 2.66 12.06 -11.43
C GLU A 90 3.63 11.06 -10.79
N GLU A 91 3.10 10.25 -9.87
CA GLU A 91 3.85 9.20 -9.20
C GLU A 91 3.88 7.92 -10.04
N ARG A 92 5.06 7.57 -10.52
CA ARG A 92 5.32 6.32 -11.23
C ARG A 92 6.01 5.31 -10.32
N TRP A 93 5.28 4.27 -9.98
CA TRP A 93 5.74 3.19 -9.11
C TRP A 93 6.31 2.02 -9.93
N THR A 94 7.40 1.44 -9.46
CA THR A 94 8.01 0.23 -10.02
C THR A 94 8.17 -0.83 -8.93
N GLY A 95 7.96 -2.10 -9.27
CA GLY A 95 7.96 -3.22 -8.31
C GLY A 95 6.75 -4.13 -8.50
N SER A 96 6.67 -5.21 -7.73
CA SER A 96 5.47 -6.05 -7.74
C SER A 96 4.26 -5.31 -7.14
N PRO A 97 3.01 -5.66 -7.52
CA PRO A 97 1.82 -4.98 -6.99
C PRO A 97 1.75 -4.94 -5.47
N THR A 98 2.18 -6.01 -4.80
CA THR A 98 2.21 -6.09 -3.33
C THR A 98 3.28 -5.18 -2.72
N GLU A 99 4.48 -5.16 -3.30
CA GLU A 99 5.57 -4.28 -2.86
C GLU A 99 5.18 -2.81 -3.00
N VAL A 100 4.56 -2.43 -4.12
CA VAL A 100 4.06 -1.07 -4.34
C VAL A 100 2.99 -0.71 -3.31
N ALA A 101 2.07 -1.63 -3.00
CA ALA A 101 1.03 -1.41 -2.00
C ALA A 101 1.63 -1.16 -0.59
N ILE A 102 2.60 -1.98 -0.18
CA ILE A 102 3.30 -1.83 1.11
C ILE A 102 4.07 -0.51 1.14
N MET A 103 4.74 -0.16 0.04
CA MET A 103 5.53 1.06 -0.04
C MET A 103 4.64 2.30 0.09
N ARG A 104 3.52 2.36 -0.65
CA ARG A 104 2.52 3.44 -0.55
C ARG A 104 1.95 3.57 0.87
N ALA A 105 1.52 2.46 1.47
CA ALA A 105 1.00 2.47 2.83
C ALA A 105 2.04 3.00 3.84
N SER A 106 3.30 2.61 3.66
CA SER A 106 4.39 3.04 4.53
C SER A 106 4.72 4.51 4.35
N THR A 107 4.67 5.06 3.12
CA THR A 107 4.89 6.49 2.90
C THR A 107 3.77 7.34 3.45
N GLU A 108 2.51 6.91 3.32
CA GLU A 108 1.36 7.58 3.94
C GLU A 108 1.54 7.72 5.47
N VAL A 109 2.00 6.66 6.12
CA VAL A 109 2.25 6.63 7.57
C VAL A 109 3.47 7.48 7.96
N HIS A 110 4.55 7.45 7.18
CA HIS A 110 5.83 8.08 7.51
C HIS A 110 5.88 9.60 7.19
N GLY A 111 4.75 10.23 6.87
CA GLY A 111 4.68 11.68 6.59
C GLY A 111 4.84 12.06 5.10
N GLY A 112 4.58 11.11 4.20
CA GLY A 112 4.53 11.33 2.75
C GLY A 112 5.84 11.05 2.01
N ASN A 113 5.81 11.22 0.68
CA ASN A 113 6.90 10.85 -0.22
C ASN A 113 8.20 11.64 -0.03
N SER A 114 8.14 12.83 0.58
CA SER A 114 9.34 13.61 0.91
C SER A 114 10.20 12.92 1.99
N ALA A 115 9.57 12.29 2.98
CA ALA A 115 10.27 11.54 4.03
C ALA A 115 10.83 10.21 3.50
N MET A 116 10.22 9.64 2.46
CA MET A 116 10.71 8.42 1.81
C MET A 116 12.07 8.61 1.13
N LYS A 117 12.30 9.75 0.45
CA LYS A 117 13.57 10.03 -0.25
C LYS A 117 14.76 10.14 0.70
N THR A 118 14.52 10.55 1.94
CA THR A 118 15.56 10.61 2.99
C THR A 118 15.80 9.26 3.64
N THR A 119 14.78 8.40 3.72
CA THR A 119 14.81 7.13 4.46
C THR A 119 15.27 5.95 3.59
N LYS A 120 14.88 5.92 2.31
CA LYS A 120 15.64 5.17 1.31
C LYS A 120 16.90 5.97 1.01
N THR A 121 17.90 5.87 1.89
CA THR A 121 19.28 6.08 1.46
C THR A 121 19.45 5.18 0.24
N GLN A 122 19.56 5.77 -0.95
CA GLN A 122 20.17 5.05 -2.06
C GLN A 122 21.44 4.45 -1.46
N PRO A 123 21.63 3.12 -1.48
CA PRO A 123 22.93 2.62 -1.13
C PRO A 123 23.90 3.33 -2.08
N ALA A 124 24.76 4.18 -1.52
CA ALA A 124 26.05 4.48 -2.11
C ALA A 124 26.92 3.21 -2.19
N ASN A 125 26.38 2.07 -1.74
CA ASN A 125 26.99 0.77 -1.87
C ASN A 125 26.77 0.29 -3.30
N GLU A 126 27.89 0.11 -3.99
CA GLU A 126 27.98 -0.56 -5.26
C GLU A 126 27.23 -1.91 -5.20
N LYS A 127 26.35 -2.19 -6.18
CA LYS A 127 25.75 -3.52 -6.32
C LYS A 127 26.89 -4.50 -6.67
N ILE A 128 27.39 -5.24 -5.69
CA ILE A 128 28.51 -6.19 -5.88
C ILE A 128 28.02 -7.46 -6.61
N PHE A 129 26.77 -7.89 -6.39
CA PHE A 129 26.21 -9.11 -6.98
C PHE A 129 24.67 -9.13 -6.88
N GLU A 130 23.99 -9.78 -7.84
CA GLU A 130 22.54 -10.01 -7.83
C GLU A 130 22.33 -11.54 -7.93
N ILE A 131 21.60 -12.11 -6.98
CA ILE A 131 21.29 -13.55 -6.98
C ILE A 131 20.19 -13.78 -8.04
N PRO A 132 20.38 -14.73 -8.98
CA PRO A 132 19.43 -15.00 -10.05
C PRO A 132 18.07 -15.49 -9.55
#